data_AF-A0A924XQ08-F1
#
_entry.id   AF-A0A924XQ08-F1
#
_cell.length_a   1.000
_cell.length_b   1.000
_cell.length_c   1.000
_cell.angle_alpha   90.00
_cell.angle_beta   90.00
_cell.angle_gamma   90.00
#
_symmetry.space_group_name_H-M   'P 1'
#
loop_
_entity.id
_entity.type
_entity.pdbx_description
1 polymer ?
#
loop_
_entity_poly.entity_id
_entity_poly.type
_entity_poly.pdbx_seq_one_letter_code
_entity_poly.pdbx_strand_id
1 'polypeptide(L)'
;FAEDVPDLAALILVQLVEARACPPRRFSIAALNALRHHSWPGNLTELDSVVKNLALGALEEDIGLEDVERVLAAHAGSSPPPEIALDRPYREAREAFERLYFENLLARENGSMSKVAEYSGLERTHLYRKLKALGLPVGRREET
;
A
#
# COMPACT_ATOMS: atom_id res chain seq x y z
N PHE A 1 -2.58 1.36 -18.13
CA PHE A 1 -2.58 1.85 -16.73
C PHE A 1 -2.93 3.33 -16.70
N ALA A 2 -2.05 4.26 -17.11
CA ALA A 2 -2.35 5.71 -17.03
C ALA A 2 -3.66 6.12 -17.73
N GLU A 3 -3.97 5.54 -18.90
CA GLU A 3 -5.23 5.81 -19.63
C GLU A 3 -6.48 5.31 -18.89
N ASP A 4 -6.35 4.23 -18.10
CA ASP A 4 -7.44 3.60 -17.36
C ASP A 4 -7.65 4.22 -15.97
N VAL A 5 -6.70 5.04 -15.49
CA VAL A 5 -6.73 5.64 -14.15
C VAL A 5 -8.03 6.41 -13.87
N PRO A 6 -8.54 7.27 -14.78
CA PRO A 6 -9.78 8.01 -14.53
C PRO A 6 -10.97 7.09 -14.28
N ASP A 7 -11.11 6.04 -15.09
CA ASP A 7 -12.23 5.09 -14.99
C ASP A 7 -12.11 4.23 -13.72
N LEU A 8 -10.90 3.78 -13.40
CA LEU A 8 -10.62 3.04 -12.17
C LEU A 8 -10.86 3.90 -10.92
N ALA A 9 -10.43 5.16 -10.93
CA ALA A 9 -10.65 6.08 -9.82
C ALA A 9 -12.14 6.33 -9.58
N ALA A 10 -12.91 6.55 -10.65
CA ALA A 10 -14.35 6.72 -10.58
C ALA A 10 -15.03 5.45 -10.04
N LEU A 11 -14.63 4.26 -10.50
CA LEU A 11 -15.16 2.99 -10.02
C LEU A 11 -14.90 2.78 -8.52
N ILE A 12 -13.67 3.02 -8.06
CA ILE A 12 -13.30 2.89 -6.65
C ILE A 12 -14.12 3.86 -5.79
N LEU A 13 -14.31 5.10 -6.26
CA LEU A 13 -15.11 6.09 -5.54
C LEU A 13 -16.57 5.63 -5.40
N VAL A 14 -17.17 5.12 -6.47
CA VAL A 14 -18.54 4.57 -6.44
C VAL A 14 -18.65 3.44 -5.42
N GLN A 15 -17.70 2.50 -5.41
CA GLN A 15 -17.68 1.40 -4.44
C GLN A 15 -17.59 1.88 -2.99
N LEU A 16 -16.80 2.93 -2.72
CA LEU A 16 -16.69 3.53 -1.39
C LEU A 16 -17.99 4.19 -0.93
N VAL A 17 -18.71 4.84 -1.85
CA VAL A 17 -20.02 5.45 -1.57
C VAL A 17 -21.07 4.36 -1.31
N GLU A 18 -21.10 3.32 -2.13
CA GLU A 18 -22.02 2.17 -1.97
C GLU A 18 -21.78 1.42 -0.65
N ALA A 19 -20.51 1.26 -0.26
CA ALA A 19 -20.13 0.69 1.03
C ALA A 19 -20.43 1.61 2.23
N ARG A 20 -21.00 2.81 2.01
CA ARG A 20 -21.24 3.86 3.01
C ARG A 20 -20.00 4.28 3.78
N ALA A 21 -18.82 4.13 3.18
CA ALA A 21 -17.57 4.58 3.77
C ALA A 21 -17.41 6.11 3.69
N CYS A 22 -18.08 6.76 2.73
CA CYS A 22 -18.06 8.20 2.53
C CYS A 22 -19.42 8.71 1.99
N PRO A 23 -19.72 10.01 2.15
CA PRO A 23 -20.88 10.63 1.47
C PRO A 23 -20.73 10.56 -0.06
N PRO A 24 -21.82 10.74 -0.82
CA PRO A 24 -21.74 10.78 -2.29
C PRO A 24 -20.80 11.90 -2.73
N ARG A 25 -19.81 11.53 -3.54
CA ARG A 25 -18.82 12.46 -4.09
C ARG A 25 -18.57 12.22 -5.56
N ARG A 26 -18.02 13.22 -6.23
CA ARG A 26 -17.67 13.17 -7.65
C ARG A 26 -16.31 13.79 -7.90
N PHE A 27 -15.60 13.31 -8.92
CA PHE A 27 -14.36 13.96 -9.35
C PHE A 27 -14.68 15.04 -10.39
N SER A 28 -14.04 16.20 -10.24
CA SER A 28 -13.96 17.18 -11.32
C SER A 28 -13.11 16.64 -12.48
N ILE A 29 -13.31 17.17 -13.68
CA ILE A 29 -12.52 16.82 -14.87
C ILE A 29 -11.03 17.14 -14.64
N ALA A 30 -10.74 18.24 -13.93
CA ALA A 30 -9.38 18.63 -13.58
C ALA A 30 -8.73 17.61 -12.63
N ALA A 31 -9.47 17.12 -11.63
CA ALA A 31 -9.01 16.07 -10.72
C ALA A 31 -8.67 14.77 -11.46
N LEU A 32 -9.56 14.29 -12.34
CA LEU A 32 -9.32 13.07 -13.14
C LEU A 32 -8.10 13.22 -14.06
N ASN A 33 -7.92 14.39 -14.67
CA ASN A 33 -6.73 14.67 -15.47
C ASN A 33 -5.46 14.68 -14.62
N ALA A 34 -5.48 15.24 -13.41
CA ALA A 34 -4.32 15.21 -12.53
C ALA A 34 -3.94 13.78 -12.14
N LEU A 35 -4.93 12.94 -11.78
CA LEU A 35 -4.73 11.52 -11.52
C LEU A 35 -4.12 10.79 -12.74
N ARG A 36 -4.57 11.11 -13.95
CA ARG A 36 -4.06 10.51 -15.20
C ARG A 36 -2.58 10.80 -15.46
N HIS A 37 -2.09 11.98 -15.13
CA HIS A 37 -0.70 12.38 -15.41
C HIS A 37 0.30 11.94 -14.33
N HIS A 38 -0.16 11.31 -13.25
CA HIS A 38 0.74 10.73 -12.25
C HIS A 38 1.29 9.38 -12.74
N SER A 39 2.55 9.09 -12.38
CA SER A 39 3.26 7.86 -12.77
C SER A 39 2.86 6.58 -12.02
N TRP A 40 2.05 6.67 -10.94
CA TRP A 40 1.61 5.56 -10.08
C TRP A 40 2.64 4.44 -9.78
N PRO A 41 3.75 4.71 -9.07
CA PRO A 41 4.74 3.69 -8.72
C PRO A 41 4.18 2.46 -7.99
N GLY A 42 3.12 2.61 -7.19
CA GLY A 42 2.43 1.51 -6.51
C GLY A 42 1.20 0.97 -7.24
N ASN A 43 1.01 1.35 -8.52
CA ASN A 43 -0.07 0.92 -9.40
C ASN A 43 -1.45 1.06 -8.72
N LEU A 44 -2.26 -0.01 -8.74
CA LEU A 44 -3.64 -0.02 -8.23
C LEU A 44 -3.71 0.17 -6.71
N THR A 45 -2.72 -0.33 -5.96
CA THR A 45 -2.69 -0.22 -4.50
C THR A 45 -2.51 1.23 -4.06
N GLU A 46 -1.65 1.97 -4.77
CA GLU A 46 -1.44 3.39 -4.57
C GLU A 46 -2.68 4.18 -4.97
N LEU A 47 -3.25 3.88 -6.15
CA LEU A 47 -4.48 4.53 -6.63
C LEU A 47 -5.64 4.35 -5.64
N ASP A 48 -5.84 3.14 -5.13
CA ASP A 48 -6.88 2.85 -4.13
C ASP A 48 -6.65 3.65 -2.83
N SER A 49 -5.40 3.74 -2.36
CA SER A 49 -5.05 4.52 -1.16
C SER A 49 -5.29 6.01 -1.37
N VAL A 50 -4.91 6.56 -2.53
CA VAL A 50 -5.11 7.96 -2.88
C VAL A 50 -6.61 8.28 -3.01
N VAL A 51 -7.37 7.45 -3.72
CA VAL A 51 -8.83 7.65 -3.89
C VAL A 51 -9.55 7.55 -2.55
N LYS A 52 -9.18 6.62 -1.67
CA LYS A 52 -9.72 6.55 -0.30
C LYS A 52 -9.43 7.81 0.50
N ASN A 53 -8.19 8.31 0.47
CA ASN A 53 -7.84 9.56 1.15
C ASN A 53 -8.61 10.77 0.60
N LEU A 54 -8.81 10.83 -0.72
CA LEU A 54 -9.62 11.88 -1.35
C LEU A 54 -11.09 11.79 -0.93
N ALA A 55 -11.67 10.58 -0.94
CA ALA A 55 -13.05 10.35 -0.56
C ALA A 55 -13.33 10.64 0.92
N LEU A 56 -12.36 10.42 1.80
CA LEU A 56 -12.50 10.69 3.23
C LEU A 56 -12.15 12.14 3.60
N GLY A 57 -11.16 12.72 2.92
CA GLY A 57 -10.59 14.03 3.25
C GLY A 57 -11.22 15.22 2.52
N ALA A 58 -12.02 15.01 1.47
CA ALA A 58 -12.70 16.10 0.80
C ALA A 58 -13.75 16.75 1.73
N LEU A 59 -13.88 18.07 1.68
CA LEU A 59 -14.87 18.82 2.47
C LEU A 59 -16.19 18.99 1.71
N GLU A 60 -16.12 18.93 0.38
CA GLU A 60 -17.24 19.16 -0.54
C GLU A 60 -17.64 17.88 -1.28
N GLU A 61 -18.80 17.91 -1.94
CA GLU A 61 -19.27 16.81 -2.79
C GLU A 61 -18.36 16.62 -4.02
N ASP A 62 -17.80 17.71 -4.55
CA ASP A 62 -16.88 17.68 -5.69
C ASP A 62 -15.42 17.67 -5.23
N ILE A 63 -14.68 16.67 -5.67
CA ILE A 63 -13.24 16.54 -5.45
C ILE A 63 -12.52 17.32 -6.56
N GLY A 64 -11.87 18.41 -6.15
CA GLY A 64 -11.18 19.35 -7.04
C GLY A 64 -9.74 18.96 -7.36
N LEU A 65 -9.11 19.73 -8.23
CA LEU A 65 -7.67 19.60 -8.55
C LEU A 65 -6.80 19.76 -7.29
N GLU A 66 -7.10 20.78 -6.48
CA GLU A 66 -6.34 21.10 -5.26
C GLU A 66 -6.37 19.96 -4.23
N ASP A 67 -7.48 19.23 -4.15
CA ASP A 67 -7.59 18.06 -3.29
C ASP A 67 -6.67 16.93 -3.75
N VAL A 68 -6.67 16.66 -5.06
CA VAL A 68 -5.81 15.66 -5.68
C VAL A 68 -4.35 16.02 -5.49
N GLU A 69 -3.93 17.24 -5.81
CA GLU A 69 -2.55 17.68 -5.64
C GLU A 69 -2.08 17.58 -4.18
N ARG A 70 -2.94 17.98 -3.23
CA ARG A 70 -2.65 17.87 -1.80
C ARG A 70 -2.44 16.42 -1.36
N VAL A 71 -3.31 15.51 -1.77
CA VAL A 71 -3.19 14.09 -1.41
C VAL A 71 -1.99 13.45 -2.09
N LEU A 72 -1.76 13.73 -3.37
CA LEU A 72 -0.59 13.22 -4.11
C LEU A 72 0.73 13.71 -3.50
N ALA A 73 0.82 14.98 -3.11
CA ALA A 73 2.00 15.53 -2.44
C ALA A 73 2.26 14.85 -1.09
N ALA A 74 1.19 14.57 -0.32
CA ALA A 74 1.30 13.81 0.92
C ALA A 74 1.69 12.34 0.68
N HIS A 75 1.22 11.75 -0.43
CA HIS A 75 1.50 10.36 -0.78
C HIS A 75 2.90 10.15 -1.37
N ALA A 76 3.45 11.15 -2.08
CA ALA A 76 4.84 11.14 -2.56
C ALA A 76 5.88 11.09 -1.42
N GLY A 77 5.49 11.48 -0.21
CA GLY A 77 6.31 11.32 1.00
C GLY A 77 6.27 9.91 1.61
N SER A 78 5.31 9.05 1.20
CA SER A 78 5.40 7.62 1.48
C SER A 78 6.42 7.01 0.55
N SER A 79 7.47 6.38 1.11
CA SER A 79 8.43 5.63 0.31
C SER A 79 7.69 4.74 -0.69
N PRO A 80 8.11 4.71 -1.97
CA PRO A 80 7.51 3.82 -2.95
C PRO A 80 7.51 2.39 -2.39
N PRO A 81 6.48 1.58 -2.72
CA PRO A 81 6.46 0.21 -2.28
C PRO A 81 7.79 -0.45 -2.71
N PRO A 82 8.49 -1.11 -1.78
CA PRO A 82 9.81 -1.66 -2.04
C PRO A 82 9.77 -2.57 -3.27
N GLU A 83 10.46 -2.12 -4.32
CA GLU A 83 10.44 -2.74 -5.63
C GLU A 83 11.45 -3.89 -5.64
N ILE A 84 11.00 -5.09 -6.03
CA ILE A 84 11.89 -6.24 -6.16
C ILE A 84 12.54 -6.16 -7.54
N ALA A 85 13.82 -5.85 -7.55
CA ALA A 85 14.62 -5.77 -8.76
C ALA A 85 14.68 -7.13 -9.48
N LEU A 86 14.00 -7.24 -10.64
CA LEU A 86 13.89 -8.48 -11.44
C LEU A 86 15.10 -8.72 -12.36
N ASP A 87 16.01 -7.75 -12.46
CA ASP A 87 17.28 -7.81 -13.18
C ASP A 87 18.38 -8.57 -12.40
N ARG A 88 18.07 -9.04 -11.19
CA ARG A 88 18.99 -9.75 -10.31
C ARG A 88 18.83 -11.27 -10.40
N PRO A 89 19.87 -12.05 -10.01
CA PRO A 89 19.75 -13.50 -9.90
C PRO A 89 18.55 -13.91 -9.04
N TYR A 90 17.87 -14.99 -9.45
CA TYR A 90 16.66 -15.49 -8.79
C TYR A 90 16.80 -15.61 -7.26
N ARG A 91 17.98 -16.01 -6.78
CA ARG A 91 18.28 -16.10 -5.35
C ARG A 91 18.16 -14.76 -4.63
N GLU A 92 18.73 -13.71 -5.19
CA GLU A 92 18.70 -12.37 -4.61
C GLU A 92 17.31 -11.74 -4.68
N ALA A 93 16.61 -11.91 -5.81
CA ALA A 93 15.23 -11.46 -5.95
C ALA A 93 14.30 -12.16 -4.95
N ARG A 94 14.50 -13.47 -4.74
CA ARG A 94 13.79 -14.24 -3.72
C ARG A 94 14.10 -13.76 -2.31
N GLU A 95 15.37 -13.52 -1.97
CA GLU A 95 15.77 -13.01 -0.65
C GLU A 95 15.19 -11.60 -0.41
N ALA A 96 15.13 -10.75 -1.43
CA ALA A 96 14.50 -9.43 -1.36
C ALA A 96 12.98 -9.53 -1.12
N PHE A 97 12.29 -10.41 -1.87
CA PHE A 97 10.87 -10.70 -1.65
C PHE A 97 10.61 -11.21 -0.22
N GLU A 98 11.39 -12.21 0.22
CA GLU A 98 11.20 -12.82 1.53
C GLU A 98 11.44 -11.80 2.65
N ARG A 99 12.47 -10.95 2.53
CA ARG A 99 12.71 -9.86 3.49
C ARG A 99 11.50 -8.94 3.56
N LEU A 100 10.99 -8.49 2.41
CA LEU A 100 9.87 -7.58 2.35
C LEU A 100 8.57 -8.19 2.90
N TYR A 101 8.32 -9.45 2.56
CA TYR A 101 7.15 -10.20 3.02
C TYR A 101 7.12 -10.29 4.54
N PHE A 102 8.24 -10.72 5.15
CA PHE A 102 8.30 -10.85 6.60
C PHE A 102 8.33 -9.51 7.33
N GLU A 103 8.96 -8.49 6.76
CA GLU A 103 8.93 -7.14 7.33
C GLU A 103 7.50 -6.58 7.40
N ASN A 104 6.73 -6.70 6.30
CA ASN A 104 5.32 -6.33 6.29
C ASN A 104 4.49 -7.14 7.28
N LEU A 105 4.69 -8.46 7.34
CA LEU A 105 3.94 -9.34 8.23
C LEU A 105 4.25 -9.05 9.71
N LEU A 106 5.51 -8.74 10.02
CA LEU A 106 5.95 -8.33 11.35
C LEU A 106 5.36 -6.97 11.75
N ALA A 107 5.32 -6.01 10.83
CA ALA A 107 4.71 -4.71 11.06
C ALA A 107 3.20 -4.83 11.33
N ARG A 108 2.49 -5.66 10.54
CA ARG A 108 1.05 -5.93 10.69
C ARG A 108 0.71 -6.62 12.02
N GLU A 109 1.49 -7.63 12.40
CA GLU A 109 1.25 -8.43 13.60
C GLU A 109 1.94 -7.88 14.86
N ASN A 110 2.42 -6.64 14.80
CA ASN A 110 3.06 -5.92 15.91
C ASN A 110 4.24 -6.71 16.55
N GLY A 111 4.97 -7.48 15.73
CA GLY A 111 6.09 -8.32 16.15
C GLY A 111 5.70 -9.68 16.76
N SER A 112 4.44 -10.11 16.68
CA SER A 112 4.01 -11.41 17.22
C SER A 112 4.47 -12.59 16.37
N MET A 113 5.57 -13.24 16.78
CA MET A 113 6.14 -14.41 16.07
C MET A 113 5.17 -15.58 15.95
N SER A 114 4.29 -15.77 16.93
CA SER A 114 3.27 -16.83 16.93
C SER A 114 2.29 -16.67 15.77
N LYS A 115 1.78 -15.46 15.57
CA LYS A 115 0.84 -15.14 14.50
C LYS A 115 1.51 -15.12 13.13
N VAL A 116 2.74 -14.61 13.06
CA VAL A 116 3.55 -14.62 11.83
C VAL A 116 3.82 -16.05 11.37
N ALA A 117 4.15 -16.97 12.28
CA ALA A 117 4.35 -18.39 11.99
C ALA A 117 3.06 -19.06 11.49
N GLU A 118 1.94 -18.81 12.16
CA GLU A 118 0.62 -19.33 11.77
C GLU A 118 0.20 -18.82 10.38
N TYR A 119 0.33 -17.52 10.14
CA TYR A 119 -0.03 -16.90 8.86
C TYR A 119 0.88 -17.32 7.70
N SER A 120 2.18 -17.45 7.95
CA SER A 120 3.14 -17.91 6.93
C SER A 120 3.16 -19.42 6.71
N GLY A 121 2.47 -20.19 7.56
CA GLY A 121 2.50 -21.66 7.55
C GLY A 121 3.87 -22.25 7.89
N LEU A 122 4.80 -21.44 8.40
CA LEU A 122 6.15 -21.87 8.77
C LEU A 122 6.21 -22.21 10.25
N GLU A 123 6.86 -23.32 10.56
CA GLU A 123 7.16 -23.68 11.94
C GLU A 123 8.08 -22.61 12.57
N ARG A 124 7.87 -22.30 13.86
CA ARG A 124 8.52 -21.17 14.53
C ARG A 124 10.05 -21.26 14.45
N THR A 125 10.64 -22.43 14.65
CA THR A 125 12.09 -22.61 14.60
C THR A 125 12.65 -22.32 13.21
N HIS A 126 11.92 -22.72 12.16
CA HIS A 126 12.27 -22.41 10.77
C HIS A 126 12.12 -20.92 10.46
N LEU A 127 11.06 -20.28 10.97
CA LEU A 127 10.84 -18.83 10.83
C LEU A 127 12.00 -18.03 11.45
N TYR A 128 12.40 -18.35 12.70
CA TYR A 128 13.52 -17.66 13.36
C TYR A 128 14.83 -17.75 12.58
N ARG A 129 15.16 -18.94 12.04
CA ARG A 129 16.36 -19.13 11.20
C ARG A 129 16.28 -18.30 9.93
N LYS A 130 15.11 -18.26 9.29
CA LYS A 130 14.87 -17.52 8.05
C LYS A 130 14.95 -16.00 8.27
N LEU A 131 14.33 -15.47 9.32
CA LEU A 131 14.42 -14.06 9.69
C LEU A 131 15.87 -13.63 10.00
N LYS A 132 16.62 -14.47 10.73
CA LYS A 132 18.04 -14.22 11.03
C LYS A 132 18.91 -14.22 9.76
N ALA A 133 18.66 -15.16 8.83
CA ALA A 133 19.36 -15.20 7.55
C ALA A 133 19.06 -13.97 6.68
N LEU A 134 17.85 -13.42 6.78
CA LEU A 134 17.43 -12.18 6.10
C LEU A 134 17.86 -10.91 6.85
N GLY A 135 18.58 -11.01 7.98
CA GLY A 135 19.03 -9.85 8.75
C GLY A 135 17.91 -8.99 9.34
N LEU A 136 16.69 -9.55 9.49
CA LEU A 136 15.57 -8.86 10.11
C LEU A 136 15.73 -8.91 11.64
N PRO A 137 15.50 -7.80 12.37
CA PRO A 137 15.62 -7.77 13.82
C PRO A 137 14.54 -8.65 14.45
N VAL A 138 14.98 -9.70 15.14
CA VAL A 138 14.09 -10.58 15.91
C VAL A 138 14.34 -10.34 17.40
N GLY A 139 13.67 -9.33 17.96
CA GLY A 139 13.71 -9.00 19.39
C GLY A 139 13.17 -7.57 19.65
N ARG A 140 12.51 -7.26 20.77
CA ARG A 140 12.21 -8.01 21.99
C ARG A 140 11.04 -7.29 22.68
N ARG A 141 9.88 -7.93 22.84
CA ARG A 141 8.95 -7.64 23.94
C ARG A 141 8.67 -8.98 24.62
N GLU A 142 9.70 -9.45 25.31
CA GLU A 142 9.47 -10.31 26.46
C GLU A 142 8.90 -9.39 27.55
N GLU A 143 7.73 -9.79 28.02
CA GLU A 143 7.01 -9.38 29.22
C GLU A 143 7.89 -8.74 30.30
N THR A 144 7.56 -7.51 30.70
CA THR A 144 7.37 -7.15 32.12
C THR A 144 6.43 -5.93 32.20
#